data_AF-A0A1E4XFL7-F1
#
_entry.id   AF-A0A1E4XFL7-F1
#
_cell.length_a   1.000
_cell.length_b   1.000
_cell.length_c   1.000
_cell.angle_alpha   90.00
_cell.angle_beta   90.00
_cell.angle_gamma   90.00
#
_symmetry.space_group_name_H-M   'P 1'
#
loop_
_entity.id
_entity.type
_entity.pdbx_description
1 polymer ?
#
loop_
_entity_poly.entity_id
_entity_poly.type
_entity_poly.pdbx_seq_one_letter_code
_entity_poly.pdbx_strand_id
1 'polypeptide(L)'
;MAKPSITDARSISADVILEIGKYYSAQQLRSLQAKLSGTARDIHSLTSGTHLPGRIGAHLSFEQRQLLQDAAKLIESVNSNIRHAKEKRGRDENVAKRRQQARDAEAKRLVAETYLEPFVPDPAALEPLLDILKTALTLNRADVFRNGYSPGEFNLRLRDYLSPARTRKLIGWTSPNAFWISTVLSLRNDVVQAIEQEIAYDDGSSVQDRLNVLKQKVSDCRAQVYLSADEEETLRLWSEALSPRAQQEGGE
;
A
#
# COMPACT_ATOMS: atom_id res chain seq x y z
N MET A 1 -29.95 -5.73 -44.32
CA MET A 1 -29.51 -5.33 -42.96
C MET A 1 -29.72 -3.83 -42.82
N ALA A 2 -30.51 -3.37 -41.84
CA ALA A 2 -30.75 -1.95 -41.63
C ALA A 2 -29.45 -1.22 -41.24
N LYS A 3 -29.19 -0.03 -41.82
CA LYS A 3 -28.06 0.81 -41.42
C LYS A 3 -28.21 1.14 -39.93
N PRO A 4 -27.14 1.01 -39.11
CA PRO A 4 -27.19 1.39 -37.71
C PRO A 4 -27.54 2.88 -37.58
N SER A 5 -28.35 3.22 -36.57
CA SER A 5 -28.68 4.62 -36.28
C SER A 5 -27.40 5.41 -36.03
N ILE A 6 -27.29 6.61 -36.57
CA ILE A 6 -26.16 7.52 -36.34
C ILE A 6 -25.98 7.86 -34.85
N THR A 7 -27.03 7.69 -34.06
CA THR A 7 -27.05 7.94 -32.61
C THR A 7 -26.64 6.73 -31.77
N ASP A 8 -26.45 5.55 -32.37
CA ASP A 8 -26.06 4.34 -31.65
C ASP A 8 -24.53 4.19 -31.66
N ALA A 9 -23.88 4.38 -30.51
CA ALA A 9 -22.43 4.25 -30.36
C ALA A 9 -21.96 2.79 -30.26
N ARG A 10 -22.32 1.94 -31.23
CA ARG A 10 -22.05 0.49 -31.19
C ARG A 10 -20.55 0.13 -31.13
N SER A 11 -19.69 0.97 -31.68
CA SER A 11 -18.23 0.79 -31.67
C SER A 11 -17.59 1.14 -30.31
N ILE A 12 -18.29 1.87 -29.44
CA ILE A 12 -17.79 2.27 -28.12
C ILE A 12 -18.47 1.38 -27.08
N SER A 13 -18.09 0.12 -27.02
CA SER A 13 -18.62 -0.83 -26.04
C SER A 13 -18.04 -0.59 -24.64
N ALA A 14 -18.67 -1.17 -23.62
CA ALA A 14 -18.15 -1.14 -22.25
C ALA A 14 -16.74 -1.75 -22.15
N ASP A 15 -16.46 -2.81 -22.93
CA ASP A 15 -15.14 -3.45 -22.92
C ASP A 15 -14.07 -2.57 -23.58
N VAL A 16 -14.40 -1.86 -24.67
CA VAL A 16 -13.49 -0.87 -25.28
C VAL A 16 -13.18 0.26 -24.30
N ILE A 17 -14.18 0.74 -23.56
CA ILE A 17 -13.98 1.75 -22.52
C ILE A 17 -13.08 1.22 -21.40
N LEU A 18 -13.21 -0.04 -21.01
CA LEU A 18 -12.34 -0.65 -19.99
C LEU A 18 -10.90 -0.84 -20.48
N GLU A 19 -10.73 -1.16 -21.76
CA GLU A 19 -9.42 -1.33 -22.39
C GLU A 19 -8.68 0.02 -22.49
N ILE A 20 -9.32 1.04 -23.08
CA ILE A 20 -8.78 2.40 -23.14
C ILE A 20 -8.60 2.95 -21.72
N GLY A 21 -9.57 2.67 -20.85
CA GLY A 21 -9.63 3.09 -19.46
C GLY A 21 -8.83 2.21 -18.49
N LYS A 22 -7.83 1.44 -18.95
CA LYS A 22 -7.10 0.49 -18.09
C LYS A 22 -6.46 1.10 -16.84
N TYR A 23 -6.07 2.37 -16.90
CA TYR A 23 -5.48 3.10 -15.78
C TYR A 23 -6.48 3.99 -15.03
N TYR A 24 -7.76 3.91 -15.38
CA TYR A 24 -8.82 4.72 -14.75
C TYR A 24 -9.63 3.89 -13.76
N SER A 25 -9.90 4.49 -12.61
CA SER A 25 -10.71 3.90 -11.55
C SER A 25 -12.22 4.01 -11.84
N ALA A 26 -13.01 3.19 -11.14
CA ALA A 26 -14.47 3.30 -11.18
C ALA A 26 -14.96 4.71 -10.77
N GLN A 27 -14.24 5.40 -9.88
CA GLN A 27 -14.57 6.78 -9.50
C GLN A 27 -14.35 7.77 -10.65
N GLN A 28 -13.25 7.65 -11.39
CA GLN A 28 -13.00 8.52 -12.55
C GLN A 28 -14.03 8.30 -13.66
N LEU A 29 -14.40 7.03 -13.91
CA LEU A 29 -15.49 6.70 -14.85
C LEU A 29 -16.84 7.26 -14.39
N ARG A 30 -17.11 7.29 -13.07
CA ARG A 30 -18.31 7.93 -12.50
C ARG A 30 -18.34 9.43 -12.75
N SER A 31 -17.21 10.12 -12.58
CA SER A 31 -17.10 11.55 -12.87
C SER A 31 -17.31 11.85 -14.36
N LEU A 32 -16.78 11.02 -15.26
CA LEU A 32 -17.02 11.13 -16.70
C LEU A 32 -18.50 10.93 -17.04
N GLN A 33 -19.12 9.89 -16.49
CA GLN A 33 -20.55 9.61 -16.65
C GLN A 33 -21.41 10.82 -16.24
N ALA A 34 -21.11 11.43 -15.09
CA ALA A 34 -21.86 12.58 -14.59
C ALA A 34 -21.76 13.79 -15.55
N LYS A 35 -20.59 14.05 -16.13
CA LYS A 35 -20.39 15.12 -17.12
C LYS A 35 -21.23 14.88 -18.37
N LEU A 36 -21.18 13.67 -18.95
CA LEU A 36 -21.96 13.34 -20.15
C LEU A 36 -23.47 13.39 -19.90
N SER A 37 -23.92 12.91 -18.74
CA SER A 37 -25.31 13.07 -18.30
C SER A 37 -25.72 14.54 -18.17
N GLY A 38 -24.84 15.40 -17.69
CA GLY A 38 -25.05 16.85 -17.63
C GLY A 38 -25.20 17.45 -19.03
N THR A 39 -24.24 17.17 -19.91
CA THR A 39 -24.25 17.66 -21.30
C THR A 39 -25.51 17.25 -22.07
N ALA A 40 -25.91 15.97 -21.98
CA ALA A 40 -27.15 15.51 -22.63
C ALA A 40 -28.38 16.26 -22.08
N ARG A 41 -28.44 16.49 -20.76
CA ARG A 41 -29.53 17.26 -20.13
C ARG A 41 -29.57 18.71 -20.59
N ASP A 42 -28.41 19.36 -20.71
CA ASP A 42 -28.33 20.75 -21.18
C ASP A 42 -28.79 20.87 -22.64
N ILE A 43 -28.43 19.90 -23.49
CA ILE A 43 -28.91 19.84 -24.88
C ILE A 43 -30.42 19.61 -24.95
N HIS A 44 -30.96 18.71 -24.12
CA HIS A 44 -32.41 18.54 -24.01
C HIS A 44 -33.09 19.82 -23.54
N SER A 45 -32.51 20.55 -22.57
CA SER A 45 -33.06 21.82 -22.09
C SER A 45 -33.04 22.92 -23.15
N LEU A 46 -32.08 22.90 -24.08
CA LEU A 46 -32.01 23.84 -25.21
C LEU A 46 -33.01 23.45 -26.32
N THR A 47 -33.19 22.16 -26.59
CA THR A 47 -34.03 21.67 -27.69
C THR A 47 -35.49 21.44 -27.31
N SER A 48 -35.81 21.44 -26.02
CA SER A 48 -37.15 21.20 -25.48
C SER A 48 -37.42 22.03 -24.23
N GLY A 49 -38.68 22.43 -24.05
CA GLY A 49 -39.15 23.10 -22.84
C GLY A 49 -39.51 24.59 -23.00
N THR A 50 -40.08 25.15 -21.94
CA THR A 50 -40.63 26.53 -21.90
C THR A 50 -39.74 27.53 -21.16
N HIS A 51 -38.65 27.06 -20.56
CA HIS A 51 -37.69 27.87 -19.81
C HIS A 51 -36.75 28.64 -20.75
N LEU A 52 -35.95 29.58 -20.22
CA LEU A 52 -35.08 30.44 -21.02
C LEU A 52 -34.22 29.68 -22.06
N PRO A 53 -33.55 28.55 -21.74
CA PRO A 53 -32.81 27.78 -22.75
C PRO A 53 -33.71 27.26 -23.88
N GLY A 54 -34.86 26.65 -23.56
CA GLY A 54 -35.81 26.16 -24.57
C GLY A 54 -36.39 27.28 -25.43
N ARG A 55 -36.61 28.47 -24.86
CA ARG A 55 -37.03 29.67 -25.60
C ARG A 55 -35.95 30.19 -26.55
N ILE A 56 -34.67 30.14 -26.14
CA ILE A 56 -33.54 30.45 -27.03
C ILE A 56 -33.49 29.43 -28.17
N GLY A 57 -33.60 28.14 -27.84
CA GLY A 57 -33.60 27.07 -28.83
C GLY A 57 -34.82 27.10 -29.77
N ALA A 58 -35.91 27.75 -29.39
CA ALA A 58 -37.06 28.00 -30.27
C ALA A 58 -36.71 28.89 -31.49
N HIS A 59 -35.56 29.56 -31.50
CA HIS A 59 -35.03 30.29 -32.65
C HIS A 59 -34.17 29.42 -33.58
N LEU A 60 -33.78 28.22 -33.16
CA LEU A 60 -33.11 27.27 -34.03
C LEU A 60 -34.09 26.72 -35.08
N SER A 61 -33.59 26.49 -36.29
CA SER A 61 -34.30 25.77 -37.33
C SER A 61 -34.61 24.34 -36.89
N PHE A 62 -35.57 23.70 -37.57
CA PHE A 62 -35.93 22.31 -37.31
C PHE A 62 -34.72 21.37 -37.43
N GLU A 63 -33.91 21.53 -38.48
CA GLU A 63 -32.72 20.71 -38.71
C GLU A 63 -31.67 20.88 -37.60
N GLN A 64 -31.44 22.11 -37.13
CA GLN A 64 -30.50 22.37 -36.02
C GLN A 64 -30.98 21.74 -34.71
N ARG A 65 -32.29 21.76 -34.43
CA ARG A 65 -32.83 21.08 -33.24
C ARG A 65 -32.71 19.57 -33.34
N GLN A 66 -33.00 19.01 -34.53
CA GLN A 66 -32.87 17.58 -34.76
C GLN A 66 -31.41 17.13 -34.59
N LEU A 67 -30.45 17.87 -35.14
CA LEU A 67 -29.02 17.61 -34.96
C LEU A 67 -28.61 17.60 -33.49
N LEU A 68 -29.07 18.57 -32.70
CA LEU A 68 -28.80 18.62 -31.26
C LEU A 68 -29.44 17.43 -30.52
N GLN A 69 -30.67 17.07 -30.84
CA GLN A 69 -31.33 15.90 -30.25
C GLN A 69 -30.61 14.60 -30.60
N ASP A 70 -30.13 14.46 -31.83
CA ASP A 70 -29.35 13.29 -32.25
C ASP A 70 -27.98 13.26 -31.56
N ALA A 71 -27.34 14.41 -31.37
CA ALA A 71 -26.12 14.51 -30.56
C ALA A 71 -26.36 14.11 -29.09
N ALA A 72 -27.47 14.55 -28.49
CA ALA A 72 -27.85 14.15 -27.12
C ALA A 72 -28.04 12.63 -27.02
N LYS A 73 -28.77 12.02 -27.97
CA LYS A 73 -28.95 10.56 -28.02
C LYS A 73 -27.63 9.82 -28.18
N LEU A 74 -26.71 10.33 -29.01
CA LEU A 74 -25.37 9.75 -29.16
C LEU A 74 -24.57 9.81 -27.86
N ILE A 75 -24.60 10.95 -27.17
CA ILE A 75 -23.95 11.13 -25.86
C ILE A 75 -24.55 10.15 -24.84
N GLU A 76 -25.87 9.99 -24.81
CA GLU A 76 -26.56 9.03 -23.94
C GLU A 76 -26.17 7.59 -24.24
N SER A 77 -26.05 7.24 -25.53
CA SER A 77 -25.60 5.91 -25.98
C SER A 77 -24.19 5.59 -25.44
N VAL A 78 -23.23 6.51 -25.61
CA VAL A 78 -21.88 6.38 -25.05
C VAL A 78 -21.91 6.31 -23.53
N ASN A 79 -22.73 7.14 -22.89
CA ASN A 79 -22.84 7.21 -21.45
C ASN A 79 -23.39 5.91 -20.83
N SER A 80 -24.30 5.22 -21.52
CA SER A 80 -24.77 3.89 -21.13
C SER A 80 -23.63 2.86 -21.07
N ASN A 81 -22.75 2.87 -22.07
CA ASN A 81 -21.58 1.98 -22.10
C ASN A 81 -20.57 2.33 -21.00
N ILE A 82 -20.37 3.62 -20.69
CA ILE A 82 -19.53 4.06 -19.57
C ILE A 82 -20.10 3.61 -18.22
N ARG A 83 -21.43 3.63 -18.06
CA ARG A 83 -22.08 3.10 -16.86
C ARG A 83 -21.75 1.62 -16.65
N HIS A 84 -21.87 0.81 -17.69
CA HIS A 84 -21.54 -0.63 -17.63
C HIS A 84 -20.05 -0.86 -17.35
N ALA A 85 -19.16 -0.11 -18.00
CA ALA A 85 -17.72 -0.17 -17.76
C ALA A 85 -17.39 0.15 -16.29
N LYS A 86 -17.96 1.23 -15.75
CA LYS A 86 -17.80 1.63 -14.35
C LYS A 86 -18.25 0.53 -13.38
N GLU A 87 -19.41 -0.07 -13.61
CA GLU A 87 -19.96 -1.14 -12.76
C GLU A 87 -19.09 -2.41 -12.79
N LYS A 88 -18.53 -2.77 -13.95
CA LYS A 88 -17.56 -3.87 -14.08
C LYS A 88 -16.24 -3.54 -13.36
N ARG A 89 -15.65 -2.37 -13.63
CA ARG A 89 -14.42 -1.90 -12.94
C ARG A 89 -14.59 -1.87 -11.42
N GLY A 90 -15.71 -1.33 -10.92
CA GLY A 90 -15.96 -1.27 -9.48
C GLY A 90 -16.11 -2.64 -8.83
N ARG A 91 -16.62 -3.65 -9.56
CA ARG A 91 -16.62 -5.04 -9.07
C ARG A 91 -15.20 -5.60 -9.00
N ASP A 92 -14.41 -5.40 -10.05
CA ASP A 92 -13.02 -5.89 -10.11
C ASP A 92 -12.16 -5.27 -9.01
N GLU A 93 -12.25 -3.95 -8.81
CA GLU A 93 -11.58 -3.22 -7.72
C GLU A 93 -11.98 -3.76 -6.34
N ASN A 94 -13.27 -4.04 -6.12
CA ASN A 94 -13.76 -4.60 -4.86
C ASN A 94 -13.26 -6.03 -4.62
N VAL A 95 -13.23 -6.86 -5.67
CA VAL A 95 -12.68 -8.22 -5.60
C VAL A 95 -11.19 -8.17 -5.28
N ALA A 96 -10.43 -7.33 -5.96
CA ALA A 96 -8.99 -7.13 -5.71
C ALA A 96 -8.74 -6.65 -4.26
N LYS A 97 -9.52 -5.67 -3.78
CA LYS A 97 -9.43 -5.18 -2.40
C LYS A 97 -9.72 -6.28 -1.38
N ARG A 98 -10.78 -7.07 -1.57
CA ARG A 98 -11.11 -8.18 -0.67
C ARG A 98 -10.03 -9.26 -0.69
N ARG A 99 -9.49 -9.57 -1.86
CA ARG A 99 -8.38 -10.50 -2.01
C ARG A 99 -7.16 -10.02 -1.23
N GLN A 100 -6.78 -8.75 -1.37
CA GLN A 100 -5.66 -8.19 -0.61
C GLN A 100 -5.93 -8.23 0.90
N GLN A 101 -7.13 -7.86 1.36
CA GLN A 101 -7.48 -7.93 2.78
C GLN A 101 -7.40 -9.34 3.36
N ALA A 102 -7.82 -10.35 2.60
CA ALA A 102 -7.70 -11.75 3.01
C ALA A 102 -6.22 -12.17 3.12
N ARG A 103 -5.39 -11.76 2.15
CA ARG A 103 -3.94 -12.01 2.18
C ARG A 103 -3.27 -11.32 3.37
N ASP A 104 -3.59 -10.05 3.63
CA ASP A 104 -3.05 -9.31 4.76
C ASP A 104 -3.43 -9.98 6.10
N ALA A 105 -4.65 -10.49 6.23
CA ALA A 105 -5.10 -11.21 7.41
C ALA A 105 -4.39 -12.56 7.59
N GLU A 106 -4.22 -13.31 6.50
CA GLU A 106 -3.48 -14.57 6.50
C GLU A 106 -2.00 -14.36 6.84
N ALA A 107 -1.38 -13.32 6.26
CA ALA A 107 0.00 -12.94 6.54
C ALA A 107 0.20 -12.63 8.02
N LYS A 108 -0.67 -11.80 8.61
CA LYS A 108 -0.67 -11.49 10.04
C LYS A 108 -0.76 -12.74 10.90
N ARG A 109 -1.67 -13.66 10.57
CA ARG A 109 -1.83 -14.92 11.30
C ARG A 109 -0.55 -15.77 11.23
N LEU A 110 -0.01 -15.97 10.03
CA LEU A 110 1.20 -16.77 9.82
C LEU A 110 2.44 -16.17 10.48
N VAL A 111 2.58 -14.84 10.46
CA VAL A 111 3.67 -14.14 11.14
C VAL A 111 3.51 -14.24 12.65
N ALA A 112 2.29 -14.15 13.19
CA ALA A 112 2.05 -14.36 14.60
C ALA A 112 2.47 -15.76 15.07
N GLU A 113 2.05 -16.79 14.35
CA GLU A 113 2.39 -18.20 14.63
C GLU A 113 3.88 -18.50 14.47
N THR A 114 4.55 -17.89 13.49
CA THR A 114 5.95 -18.22 13.16
C THR A 114 6.97 -17.36 13.91
N TYR A 115 6.69 -16.06 14.06
CA TYR A 115 7.66 -15.05 14.49
C TYR A 115 7.27 -14.30 15.76
N LEU A 116 6.04 -14.43 16.29
CA LEU A 116 5.62 -13.65 17.47
C LEU A 116 5.50 -14.47 18.75
N GLU A 117 5.18 -15.76 18.71
CA GLU A 117 5.18 -16.62 19.91
C GLU A 117 6.54 -16.66 20.65
N PRO A 118 7.72 -16.67 19.98
CA PRO A 118 9.02 -16.64 20.67
C PRO A 118 9.43 -15.27 21.21
N PHE A 119 8.69 -14.19 20.90
CA PHE A 119 9.04 -12.81 21.27
C PHE A 119 8.00 -12.21 22.21
N VAL A 120 7.66 -12.92 23.29
CA VAL A 120 7.14 -12.27 24.50
C VAL A 120 8.38 -11.73 25.22
N PRO A 121 8.72 -10.44 25.06
CA PRO A 121 9.88 -9.91 25.74
C PRO A 121 9.48 -9.86 27.22
N ASP A 122 10.16 -10.62 28.06
CA ASP A 122 10.47 -10.03 29.36
C ASP A 122 11.43 -8.87 29.03
N PRO A 123 11.03 -7.59 29.17
CA PRO A 123 11.91 -6.47 28.87
C PRO A 123 13.15 -6.45 29.77
N ALA A 124 13.17 -7.25 30.84
CA ALA A 124 14.34 -7.49 31.67
C ALA A 124 15.32 -8.53 31.10
N ALA A 125 14.93 -9.30 30.08
CA ALA A 125 15.78 -10.28 29.43
C ALA A 125 16.54 -9.67 28.23
N LEU A 126 17.86 -9.69 28.32
CA LEU A 126 18.76 -9.13 27.31
C LEU A 126 18.73 -9.91 25.98
N GLU A 127 18.68 -11.24 26.05
CA GLU A 127 18.80 -12.11 24.86
C GLU A 127 17.68 -11.88 23.82
N PRO A 128 16.37 -11.82 24.20
CA PRO A 128 15.31 -11.52 23.24
C PRO A 128 15.49 -10.18 22.52
N LEU A 129 16.06 -9.17 23.19
CA LEU A 129 16.32 -7.85 22.58
C LEU A 129 17.47 -7.92 21.55
N LEU A 130 18.52 -8.68 21.85
CA LEU A 130 19.62 -8.90 20.91
C LEU A 130 19.19 -9.75 19.71
N ASP A 131 18.30 -10.72 19.92
CA ASP A 131 17.74 -11.52 18.83
C ASP A 131 16.90 -10.70 17.86
N ILE A 132 16.18 -9.66 18.33
CA ILE A 132 15.49 -8.70 17.46
C ILE A 132 16.49 -7.99 16.55
N LEU A 133 17.57 -7.45 17.12
CA LEU A 133 18.60 -6.72 16.37
C LEU A 133 19.30 -7.62 15.35
N LYS A 134 19.67 -8.84 15.77
CA LYS A 134 20.27 -9.86 14.91
C LYS A 134 19.35 -10.26 13.76
N THR A 135 18.05 -10.41 14.05
CA THR A 135 17.03 -10.72 13.04
C THR A 135 16.90 -9.58 12.03
N ALA A 136 16.83 -8.32 12.49
CA ALA A 136 16.76 -7.16 11.63
C ALA A 136 17.98 -7.05 10.68
N LEU A 137 19.19 -7.23 11.20
CA LEU A 137 20.43 -7.25 10.41
C LEU A 137 20.42 -8.37 9.37
N THR A 138 20.01 -9.58 9.76
CA THR A 138 19.89 -10.73 8.85
C THR A 138 18.91 -10.44 7.71
N LEU A 139 17.73 -9.91 8.05
CA LEU A 139 16.68 -9.63 7.06
C LEU A 139 17.05 -8.46 6.14
N ASN A 140 17.83 -7.49 6.62
CA ASN A 140 18.36 -6.44 5.77
C ASN A 140 19.36 -6.99 4.75
N ARG A 141 20.25 -7.89 5.16
CA ARG A 141 21.15 -8.60 4.24
C ARG A 141 20.43 -9.47 3.23
N ALA A 142 19.33 -10.09 3.66
CA ALA A 142 18.46 -10.83 2.77
C ALA A 142 17.62 -9.93 1.85
N ASP A 143 17.80 -8.61 1.86
CA ASP A 143 17.05 -7.66 1.02
C ASP A 143 15.52 -7.74 1.28
N VAL A 144 15.13 -8.00 2.53
CA VAL A 144 13.73 -8.09 2.99
C VAL A 144 13.36 -6.90 3.87
N PHE A 145 14.28 -6.47 4.73
CA PHE A 145 14.04 -5.40 5.68
C PHE A 145 14.89 -4.18 5.40
N ARG A 146 14.28 -2.99 5.29
CA ARG A 146 15.01 -1.73 5.06
C ARG A 146 15.96 -1.81 3.84
N ASN A 147 15.55 -2.52 2.80
CA ASN A 147 16.31 -2.78 1.55
C ASN A 147 16.79 -1.54 0.78
N GLY A 148 16.25 -0.35 1.06
CA GLY A 148 16.81 0.90 0.57
C GLY A 148 18.18 1.28 1.16
N TYR A 149 18.65 0.56 2.18
CA TYR A 149 19.99 0.71 2.75
C TYR A 149 20.81 -0.55 2.50
N SER A 150 22.07 -0.35 2.12
CA SER A 150 23.05 -1.43 2.15
C SER A 150 23.23 -1.96 3.59
N PRO A 151 23.71 -3.21 3.76
CA PRO A 151 23.98 -3.77 5.08
C PRO A 151 24.85 -2.89 5.98
N GLY A 152 25.89 -2.26 5.41
CA GLY A 152 26.75 -1.33 6.13
C GLY A 152 26.03 -0.07 6.59
N GLU A 153 25.22 0.56 5.72
CA GLU A 153 24.45 1.76 6.06
C GLU A 153 23.39 1.48 7.13
N PHE A 154 22.69 0.35 7.02
CA PHE A 154 21.72 -0.06 8.03
C PHE A 154 22.40 -0.32 9.38
N ASN A 155 23.54 -1.02 9.38
CA ASN A 155 24.34 -1.27 10.58
C ASN A 155 24.80 0.05 11.26
N LEU A 156 25.31 1.01 10.49
CA LEU A 156 25.72 2.31 11.01
C LEU A 156 24.56 3.09 11.64
N ARG A 157 23.36 2.97 11.06
CA ARG A 157 22.15 3.58 11.64
C ARG A 157 21.78 2.97 12.97
N LEU A 158 21.91 1.64 13.12
CA LEU A 158 21.70 1.00 14.42
C LEU A 158 22.70 1.51 15.46
N ARG A 159 23.97 1.72 15.10
CA ARG A 159 24.96 2.33 15.99
C ARG A 159 24.63 3.79 16.34
N ASP A 160 24.09 4.57 15.39
CA ASP A 160 23.75 5.98 15.59
C ASP A 160 22.71 6.20 16.71
N TYR A 161 21.82 5.22 16.96
CA TYR A 161 20.89 5.26 18.10
C TYR A 161 21.57 5.27 19.47
N LEU A 162 22.79 4.73 19.57
CA LEU A 162 23.59 4.75 20.79
C LEU A 162 24.38 6.06 20.95
N SER A 163 24.40 6.93 19.94
CA SER A 163 25.22 8.13 19.95
C SER A 163 24.75 9.15 21.01
N PRO A 164 25.69 9.92 21.62
CA PRO A 164 25.35 11.00 22.55
C PRO A 164 24.42 12.06 21.96
N ALA A 165 24.39 12.21 20.62
CA ALA A 165 23.50 13.17 19.96
C ALA A 165 22.03 12.74 20.02
N ARG A 166 21.75 11.42 19.97
CA ARG A 166 20.40 10.87 20.08
C ARG A 166 19.97 10.69 21.53
N THR A 167 20.88 10.30 22.40
CA THR A 167 20.61 10.11 23.83
C THR A 167 20.61 11.41 24.64
N ARG A 168 21.04 12.56 24.09
CA ARG A 168 20.83 13.88 24.72
C ARG A 168 19.43 14.47 24.49
N LYS A 169 18.64 13.91 23.56
CA LYS A 169 17.28 14.37 23.23
C LYS A 169 16.20 13.52 23.92
N LEU A 170 16.45 13.04 25.15
CA LEU A 170 15.55 12.20 25.95
C LEU A 170 14.33 12.96 26.51
N ILE A 171 13.74 13.87 25.73
CA ILE A 171 12.49 14.53 26.13
C ILE A 171 11.40 13.45 26.18
N GLY A 172 10.91 13.15 27.38
CA GLY A 172 9.87 12.14 27.61
C GLY A 172 10.35 10.73 27.97
N TRP A 173 11.66 10.49 28.12
CA TRP A 173 12.20 9.18 28.52
C TRP A 173 12.77 9.21 29.94
N THR A 174 12.50 8.17 30.72
CA THR A 174 12.95 8.05 32.11
C THR A 174 14.44 7.72 32.24
N SER A 175 15.03 7.07 31.23
CA SER A 175 16.46 6.78 31.17
C SER A 175 16.90 6.49 29.71
N PRO A 176 18.21 6.57 29.40
CA PRO A 176 18.74 6.10 28.12
C PRO A 176 18.40 4.63 27.83
N ASN A 177 18.42 3.78 28.86
CA ASN A 177 18.09 2.36 28.72
C ASN A 177 16.63 2.17 28.29
N ALA A 178 15.68 2.89 28.90
CA ALA A 178 14.27 2.84 28.49
C ALA A 178 14.06 3.25 27.03
N PHE A 179 14.80 4.27 26.56
CA PHE A 179 14.79 4.69 25.16
C PHE A 179 15.33 3.60 24.21
N TRP A 180 16.44 2.95 24.58
CA TRP A 180 17.03 1.87 23.78
C TRP A 180 16.13 0.64 23.72
N ILE A 181 15.56 0.20 24.83
CA ILE A 181 14.57 -0.89 24.85
C ILE A 181 13.40 -0.54 23.93
N SER A 182 12.85 0.66 24.05
CA SER A 182 11.75 1.08 23.17
C SER A 182 12.18 1.09 21.70
N THR A 183 13.40 1.51 21.38
CA THR A 183 13.92 1.50 20.01
C THR A 183 13.97 0.09 19.44
N VAL A 184 14.45 -0.88 20.22
CA VAL A 184 14.49 -2.30 19.81
C VAL A 184 13.08 -2.86 19.64
N LEU A 185 12.15 -2.54 20.54
CA LEU A 185 10.76 -2.99 20.43
C LEU A 185 10.03 -2.34 19.23
N SER A 186 10.32 -1.08 18.92
CA SER A 186 9.84 -0.45 17.68
C SER A 186 10.42 -1.13 16.45
N LEU A 187 11.72 -1.46 16.46
CA LEU A 187 12.38 -2.19 15.37
C LEU A 187 11.74 -3.55 15.14
N ARG A 188 11.35 -4.28 16.20
CA ARG A 188 10.59 -5.52 16.09
C ARG A 188 9.29 -5.31 15.31
N ASN A 189 8.51 -4.29 15.67
CA ASN A 189 7.25 -4.02 14.99
C ASN A 189 7.46 -3.69 13.50
N ASP A 190 8.50 -2.93 13.18
CA ASP A 190 8.89 -2.63 11.79
C ASP A 190 9.28 -3.91 11.03
N VAL A 191 10.05 -4.81 11.64
CA VAL A 191 10.45 -6.10 11.04
C VAL A 191 9.23 -6.97 10.78
N VAL A 192 8.34 -7.09 11.75
CA VAL A 192 7.09 -7.86 11.65
C VAL A 192 6.23 -7.32 10.51
N GLN A 193 6.05 -6.01 10.46
CA GLN A 193 5.31 -5.35 9.38
C GLN A 193 5.95 -5.59 8.01
N ALA A 194 7.28 -5.54 7.90
CA ALA A 194 7.98 -5.79 6.64
C ALA A 194 7.79 -7.23 6.16
N ILE A 195 7.86 -8.21 7.07
CA ILE A 195 7.59 -9.62 6.76
C ILE A 195 6.14 -9.80 6.31
N GLU A 196 5.18 -9.23 7.04
CA GLU A 196 3.76 -9.27 6.69
C GLU A 196 3.52 -8.71 5.28
N GLN A 197 4.11 -7.56 4.96
CA GLN A 197 4.00 -6.94 3.64
C GLN A 197 4.63 -7.78 2.54
N GLU A 198 5.82 -8.35 2.80
CA GLU A 198 6.51 -9.21 1.84
C GLU A 198 5.67 -10.44 1.52
N ILE A 199 5.11 -11.14 2.50
CA ILE A 199 4.35 -12.36 2.21
C ILE A 199 2.92 -12.09 1.72
N ALA A 200 2.33 -10.93 2.06
CA ALA A 200 1.01 -10.53 1.60
C ALA A 200 1.00 -10.04 0.13
N TYR A 201 2.16 -9.70 -0.44
CA TYR A 201 2.27 -9.25 -1.83
C TYR A 201 1.63 -10.25 -2.80
N ASP A 202 0.84 -9.73 -3.75
CA ASP A 202 0.03 -10.52 -4.67
C ASP A 202 0.72 -10.66 -6.04
N ASP A 203 1.61 -11.65 -6.15
CA ASP A 203 2.25 -12.06 -7.40
C ASP A 203 1.57 -13.29 -8.05
N GLY A 204 0.43 -13.72 -7.51
CA GLY A 204 -0.27 -14.95 -7.91
C GLY A 204 0.03 -16.17 -7.02
N SER A 205 1.05 -16.13 -6.17
CA SER A 205 1.39 -17.21 -5.24
C SER A 205 0.57 -17.16 -3.95
N SER A 206 0.44 -18.27 -3.22
CA SER A 206 -0.19 -18.25 -1.90
C SER A 206 0.68 -17.52 -0.86
N VAL A 207 0.07 -17.02 0.21
CA VAL A 207 0.82 -16.36 1.31
C VAL A 207 1.80 -17.36 1.97
N GLN A 208 1.41 -18.63 2.06
CA GLN A 208 2.27 -19.68 2.59
C GLN A 208 3.49 -19.96 1.71
N ASP A 209 3.32 -19.99 0.39
CA ASP A 209 4.44 -20.19 -0.54
C ASP A 209 5.43 -19.02 -0.44
N ARG A 210 4.92 -17.79 -0.38
CA ARG A 210 5.75 -16.58 -0.15
C ARG A 210 6.52 -16.67 1.16
N LEU A 211 5.88 -17.14 2.24
CA LEU A 211 6.56 -17.38 3.52
C LEU A 211 7.66 -18.43 3.40
N ASN A 212 7.44 -19.52 2.67
CA ASN A 212 8.44 -20.55 2.45
C ASN A 212 9.63 -20.02 1.63
N VAL A 213 9.37 -19.26 0.58
CA VAL A 213 10.41 -18.58 -0.22
C VAL A 213 11.22 -17.61 0.64
N LEU A 214 10.54 -16.83 1.49
CA LEU A 214 11.21 -15.93 2.42
C LEU A 214 12.11 -16.69 3.40
N LYS A 215 11.62 -17.78 4.01
CA LYS A 215 12.41 -18.63 4.90
C LYS A 215 13.63 -19.22 4.19
N GLN A 216 13.49 -19.61 2.93
CA GLN A 216 14.60 -20.10 2.12
C GLN A 216 15.62 -18.98 1.85
N LYS A 217 15.17 -17.79 1.41
CA LYS A 217 16.03 -16.63 1.18
C LYS A 217 16.86 -16.27 2.41
N VAL A 218 16.23 -16.24 3.58
CA VAL A 218 16.91 -15.98 4.86
C VAL A 218 17.90 -17.08 5.22
N SER A 219 17.53 -18.34 4.99
CA SER A 219 18.41 -19.50 5.24
C SER A 219 19.64 -19.47 4.33
N ASP A 220 19.45 -19.19 3.04
CA ASP A 220 20.53 -19.09 2.04
C ASP A 220 21.49 -17.95 2.40
N CYS A 221 20.97 -16.78 2.76
CA CYS A 221 21.79 -15.67 3.22
C CYS A 221 22.59 -16.03 4.48
N ARG A 222 21.97 -16.70 5.46
CA ARG A 222 22.65 -17.15 6.67
C ARG A 222 23.74 -18.19 6.40
N ALA A 223 23.52 -19.08 5.43
CA ALA A 223 24.48 -20.11 5.05
C ALA A 223 25.68 -19.54 4.28
N GLN A 224 25.48 -18.45 3.54
CA GLN A 224 26.51 -17.83 2.70
C GLN A 224 27.32 -16.77 3.43
N VAL A 225 26.71 -16.03 4.37
CA VAL A 225 27.33 -14.84 4.97
C VAL A 225 26.99 -14.77 6.47
N TYR A 226 27.97 -15.07 7.32
CA TYR A 226 27.91 -14.75 8.74
C TYR A 226 27.83 -13.23 8.95
N LEU A 227 27.32 -12.78 10.09
CA LEU A 227 27.41 -11.36 10.46
C LEU A 227 28.85 -10.88 10.27
N SER A 228 29.00 -9.70 9.67
CA SER A 228 30.33 -9.08 9.56
C SER A 228 30.85 -8.72 10.95
N ALA A 229 32.17 -8.61 11.09
CA ALA A 229 32.79 -8.14 12.33
C ALA A 229 32.18 -6.79 12.80
N ASP A 230 31.80 -5.93 11.86
CA ASP A 230 31.12 -4.68 12.16
C ASP A 230 29.69 -4.86 12.72
N GLU A 231 28.95 -5.85 12.28
CA GLU A 231 27.61 -6.13 12.82
C GLU A 231 27.71 -6.85 14.18
N GLU A 232 28.69 -7.73 14.35
CA GLU A 232 28.99 -8.34 15.64
C GLU A 232 29.37 -7.28 16.67
N GLU A 233 30.22 -6.32 16.28
CA GLU A 233 30.56 -5.17 17.12
C GLU A 233 29.33 -4.31 17.44
N THR A 234 28.43 -4.10 16.48
CA THR A 234 27.15 -3.42 16.77
C THR A 234 26.33 -4.17 17.81
N LEU A 235 26.20 -5.49 17.68
CA LEU A 235 25.47 -6.31 18.67
C LEU A 235 26.14 -6.25 20.05
N ARG A 236 27.48 -6.24 20.11
CA ARG A 236 28.23 -6.07 21.36
C ARG A 236 27.92 -4.73 22.03
N LEU A 237 27.96 -3.63 21.27
CA LEU A 237 27.65 -2.29 21.79
C LEU A 237 26.20 -2.17 22.27
N TRP A 238 25.25 -2.78 21.56
CA TRP A 238 23.86 -2.85 22.00
C TRP A 238 23.69 -3.72 23.25
N SER A 239 24.44 -4.82 23.37
CA SER A 239 24.44 -5.65 24.58
C SER A 239 24.90 -4.86 25.81
N GLU A 240 25.98 -4.09 25.69
CA GLU A 240 26.47 -3.21 26.77
C GLU A 240 25.47 -2.11 27.14
N ALA A 241 24.78 -1.54 26.14
CA ALA A 241 23.80 -0.48 26.34
C ALA A 241 22.51 -0.98 27.01
N LEU A 242 22.04 -2.16 26.61
CA LEU A 242 20.80 -2.76 27.10
C LEU A 242 20.98 -3.48 28.45
N SER A 243 22.20 -3.88 28.80
CA SER A 243 22.51 -4.50 30.08
C SER A 243 22.09 -3.60 31.25
N PRO A 244 21.46 -4.14 32.30
CA PRO A 244 21.20 -3.38 33.51
C PRO A 244 22.53 -2.91 34.08
N ARG A 245 22.81 -1.61 34.05
CA ARG A 245 23.91 -1.07 34.85
C ARG A 245 23.50 -1.25 36.29
N ALA A 246 24.14 -2.18 36.99
CA ALA A 246 24.13 -2.19 38.44
C ALA A 246 24.42 -0.75 38.89
N GLN A 247 23.53 -0.19 39.70
CA GLN A 247 23.79 1.08 40.35
C GLN A 247 25.22 0.99 40.91
N GLN A 248 26.07 1.95 40.55
CA GLN A 248 27.27 2.22 41.34
C GLN A 248 26.76 2.64 42.73
N GLU A 249 26.48 1.67 43.59
CA GLU A 249 26.66 1.83 45.02
C GLU A 249 28.17 1.99 45.22
N GLY A 250 28.61 3.22 45.44
CA GLY A 250 29.99 3.49 45.84
C GLY A 250 30.50 4.89 45.52
N GLY A 251 30.40 5.76 46.52
CA GLY A 251 31.17 7.00 46.67
C GLY A 251 30.30 8.25 46.71
N GLU A 252 30.23 9.03 47.78
CA GLU A 252 30.92 9.11 49.08
C GLU A 252 29.94 9.75 50.08
#